data_AF-A0A4R5EUJ8-F1
#
_entry.id   AF-A0A4R5EUJ8-F1
#
_cell.length_a   1.000
_cell.length_b   1.000
_cell.length_c   1.000
_cell.angle_alpha   90.00
_cell.angle_beta   90.00
_cell.angle_gamma   90.00
#
_symmetry.space_group_name_H-M   'P 1'
#
loop_
_entity.id
_entity.type
_entity.pdbx_description
1 polymer ?
#
loop_
_entity_poly.entity_id
_entity_poly.type
_entity_poly.pdbx_seq_one_letter_code
_entity_poly.pdbx_strand_id
1 'polypeptide(L)'
;MIADFETGAVSVQQFTDTVSSLFPDNCLSNQDIVMAWQSVLGAPVAEIIHAARPLVASGRLLLASNTNPLHWRSVAACLLTSGIEAPAVLSFEVGHTKPSEKFFSAILEADQRVGDQAIFIDDLGRNVAAARQHGIPGRIHSDPQKTAEWLRELSAARWDS
;
A
#
# COMPACT_ATOMS: atom_id res chain seq x y z
N MET A 1 -1.75 2.85 -19.55
CA MET A 1 -2.78 1.86 -19.14
C MET A 1 -2.60 1.38 -17.71
N ILE A 2 -1.55 0.62 -17.36
CA ILE A 2 -1.37 0.14 -15.97
C ILE A 2 -1.17 1.32 -15.01
N ALA A 3 -0.30 2.27 -15.36
CA ALA A 3 -0.10 3.49 -14.56
C ALA A 3 -1.43 4.25 -14.35
N ASP A 4 -2.24 4.40 -15.40
CA ASP A 4 -3.54 5.07 -15.32
C ASP A 4 -4.55 4.30 -14.46
N PHE A 5 -4.45 2.97 -14.42
CA PHE A 5 -5.26 2.12 -13.55
C PHE A 5 -4.82 2.22 -12.08
N GLU A 6 -3.51 2.30 -11.82
CA GLU A 6 -2.96 2.52 -10.49
C GLU A 6 -3.24 3.93 -9.95
N THR A 7 -3.50 4.91 -10.81
CA THR A 7 -3.95 6.26 -10.41
C THR A 7 -5.47 6.42 -10.48
N GLY A 8 -6.23 5.35 -10.76
CA GLY A 8 -7.70 5.42 -10.84
C GLY A 8 -8.25 6.25 -12.01
N ALA A 9 -7.39 6.66 -12.95
CA ALA A 9 -7.79 7.35 -14.18
C ALA A 9 -8.48 6.42 -15.18
N VAL A 10 -8.29 5.10 -15.03
CA VAL A 10 -8.97 4.06 -15.79
C VAL A 10 -9.82 3.22 -14.84
N SER A 11 -11.08 2.98 -15.18
CA SER A 11 -11.97 2.10 -14.42
C SER A 11 -11.61 0.63 -14.62
N VAL A 12 -12.06 -0.25 -13.71
CA VAL A 12 -11.89 -1.71 -13.85
C VAL A 12 -12.41 -2.20 -15.19
N GLN A 13 -13.59 -1.74 -15.63
CA GLN A 13 -14.19 -2.14 -16.90
C GLN A 13 -13.33 -1.71 -18.10
N GLN A 14 -12.91 -0.45 -18.14
CA GLN A 14 -12.01 0.04 -19.20
C GLN A 14 -10.69 -0.73 -19.21
N PHE A 15 -10.14 -1.04 -18.03
CA PHE A 15 -8.93 -1.84 -17.91
C PHE A 15 -9.13 -3.25 -18.48
N THR A 16 -10.18 -3.96 -18.07
CA THR A 16 -10.46 -5.32 -18.56
C THR A 16 -10.77 -5.34 -20.05
N ASP A 17 -11.52 -4.36 -20.56
CA ASP A 17 -11.85 -4.27 -21.98
C ASP A 17 -10.60 -4.01 -22.82
N THR A 18 -9.71 -3.12 -22.33
CA THR A 18 -8.45 -2.84 -23.03
C THR A 18 -7.53 -4.06 -23.00
N VAL A 19 -7.41 -4.76 -21.88
CA VAL A 19 -6.61 -6.00 -21.80
C VAL A 19 -7.20 -7.09 -22.71
N SER A 20 -8.52 -7.28 -22.71
CA SER A 20 -9.20 -8.27 -23.57
C SER A 20 -8.90 -8.00 -25.05
N SER A 21 -8.93 -6.72 -25.46
CA SER A 21 -8.62 -6.32 -26.85
C SER A 21 -7.19 -6.59 -27.32
N LEU A 22 -6.26 -6.88 -26.41
CA LEU A 22 -4.89 -7.28 -26.75
C LEU A 22 -4.80 -8.73 -27.24
N PHE A 23 -5.86 -9.53 -27.04
CA PHE A 23 -5.91 -10.93 -27.41
C PHE A 23 -6.90 -11.15 -28.57
N PRO A 24 -6.60 -12.03 -29.53
CA PRO A 24 -7.49 -12.32 -30.64
C PRO A 24 -8.81 -12.93 -30.17
N ASP A 25 -9.86 -12.67 -30.95
CA ASP A 25 -11.20 -13.27 -30.81
C ASP A 25 -11.90 -13.03 -29.46
N ASN A 26 -11.48 -12.02 -28.69
CA ASN A 26 -11.97 -11.77 -27.32
C ASN A 26 -11.94 -13.06 -26.47
N CYS A 27 -10.89 -13.86 -26.63
CA CYS A 27 -10.79 -15.19 -26.03
C CYS A 27 -10.69 -15.17 -24.50
N LEU A 28 -10.49 -13.99 -23.90
CA LEU A 28 -10.50 -13.77 -22.47
C LEU A 28 -11.74 -12.98 -22.06
N SER A 29 -12.52 -13.54 -21.15
CA SER A 29 -13.59 -12.79 -20.49
C SER A 29 -13.01 -11.78 -19.49
N ASN A 30 -13.78 -10.76 -19.14
CA ASN A 30 -13.40 -9.82 -18.08
C ASN A 30 -13.14 -10.54 -16.74
N GLN A 31 -13.81 -11.65 -16.49
CA GLN A 31 -13.59 -12.47 -15.30
C GLN A 31 -12.23 -13.18 -15.33
N ASP A 32 -11.83 -13.73 -16.48
CA ASP A 32 -10.51 -14.38 -16.63
C ASP A 32 -9.39 -13.39 -16.37
N ILE A 33 -9.53 -12.17 -16.89
CA ILE A 33 -8.57 -11.08 -16.70
C ILE A 33 -8.49 -10.69 -15.23
N VAL A 34 -9.63 -10.53 -14.54
CA VAL A 34 -9.65 -10.21 -13.10
C VAL A 34 -8.98 -11.30 -12.29
N MET A 35 -9.29 -12.58 -12.53
CA MET A 35 -8.69 -13.70 -11.82
C MET A 35 -7.18 -13.76 -12.04
N ALA A 36 -6.73 -13.61 -13.28
CA ALA A 36 -5.31 -13.58 -13.62
C ALA A 36 -4.60 -12.38 -12.99
N TRP A 37 -5.23 -11.20 -12.94
CA TRP A 37 -4.63 -10.02 -12.33
C TRP A 37 -4.48 -10.17 -10.82
N GLN A 38 -5.49 -10.74 -10.15
CA GLN A 38 -5.48 -10.95 -8.70
C GLN A 38 -4.51 -12.06 -8.25
N SER A 39 -4.20 -13.04 -9.11
CA SER A 39 -3.32 -14.16 -8.77
C SER A 39 -1.85 -13.78 -8.60
N VAL A 40 -1.46 -12.57 -9.03
CA VAL A 40 -0.10 -12.02 -8.83
C VAL A 40 0.20 -11.73 -7.35
N LEU A 41 -0.84 -11.58 -6.52
CA LEU A 41 -0.66 -11.29 -5.10
C LEU A 41 -0.08 -12.49 -4.36
N GLY A 42 1.03 -12.26 -3.65
CA GLY A 42 1.62 -13.24 -2.74
C GLY A 42 0.82 -13.43 -1.46
N ALA A 43 1.25 -14.40 -0.64
CA ALA A 43 0.69 -14.62 0.68
C ALA A 43 1.07 -13.48 1.64
N PRO A 44 0.21 -13.15 2.63
CA PRO A 44 0.58 -12.24 3.71
C PRO A 44 1.80 -12.72 4.47
N VAL A 45 2.62 -11.76 4.89
CA VAL A 45 3.83 -12.02 5.64
C VAL A 45 3.50 -11.99 7.13
N ALA A 46 3.42 -13.18 7.74
CA ALA A 46 2.88 -13.39 9.08
C ALA A 46 3.62 -12.57 10.15
N GLU A 47 4.94 -12.44 10.05
CA GLU A 47 5.79 -11.71 10.99
C GLU A 47 5.47 -10.21 10.97
N ILE A 48 5.21 -9.64 9.79
CA ILE A 48 4.82 -8.24 9.62
C ILE A 48 3.42 -8.02 10.16
N ILE A 49 2.46 -8.91 9.85
CA ILE A 49 1.10 -8.85 10.40
C ILE A 49 1.15 -8.86 11.93
N HIS A 50 1.90 -9.78 12.53
CA HIS A 50 2.00 -9.89 13.97
C HIS A 50 2.62 -8.62 14.60
N ALA A 51 3.65 -8.06 13.98
CA ALA A 51 4.27 -6.82 14.44
C ALA A 51 3.39 -5.58 14.25
N ALA A 52 2.49 -5.57 13.26
CA ALA A 52 1.61 -4.44 12.96
C ALA A 52 0.35 -4.39 13.84
N ARG A 53 -0.15 -5.52 14.34
CA ARG A 53 -1.39 -5.58 15.16
C ARG A 53 -1.38 -4.62 16.38
N PRO A 54 -0.30 -4.49 17.18
CA PRO A 54 -0.27 -3.52 18.27
C PRO A 54 -0.38 -2.06 17.80
N LEU A 55 0.12 -1.75 16.60
CA LEU A 55 0.05 -0.41 16.02
C LEU A 55 -1.38 -0.08 15.57
N VAL A 56 -2.12 -1.07 15.08
CA VAL A 56 -3.56 -0.94 14.79
C VAL A 56 -4.33 -0.56 16.06
N ALA A 57 -4.15 -1.34 17.14
CA ALA A 57 -4.87 -1.11 18.40
C ALA A 57 -4.57 0.25 19.04
N SER A 58 -3.42 0.86 18.74
CA SER A 58 -3.01 2.18 19.24
C SER A 58 -3.27 3.32 18.25
N GLY A 59 -3.87 3.06 17.09
CA GLY A 59 -4.13 4.07 16.06
C GLY A 59 -2.84 4.69 15.48
N ARG A 60 -1.77 3.90 15.42
CA ARG A 60 -0.40 4.26 14.98
C ARG A 60 0.00 3.59 13.67
N LEU A 61 -0.97 3.08 12.91
CA LEU A 61 -0.75 2.49 11.61
C LEU A 61 -1.55 3.24 10.54
N LEU A 62 -0.85 3.65 9.48
CA LEU A 62 -1.42 4.17 8.24
C LEU A 62 -0.83 3.36 7.08
N LEU A 63 -1.67 2.83 6.22
CA LEU A 63 -1.24 2.10 5.02
C LEU A 63 -1.05 3.10 3.87
N ALA A 64 0.00 2.95 3.07
CA ALA A 64 0.27 3.84 1.93
C ALA A 64 0.77 3.03 0.73
N SER A 65 -0.08 2.84 -0.28
CA SER A 65 0.17 1.87 -1.35
C SER A 65 -0.07 2.40 -2.76
N ASN A 66 0.89 2.14 -3.66
CA ASN A 66 0.62 2.14 -5.09
C ASN A 66 -0.12 0.84 -5.40
N THR A 67 -1.40 0.94 -5.71
CA THR A 67 -2.27 -0.21 -5.95
C THR A 67 -3.40 0.16 -6.90
N ASN A 68 -4.24 -0.80 -7.23
CA ASN A 68 -5.41 -0.62 -8.07
C ASN A 68 -6.64 -1.25 -7.39
N PRO A 69 -7.87 -0.92 -7.85
CA PRO A 69 -9.10 -1.43 -7.23
C PRO A 69 -9.18 -2.96 -7.13
N LEU A 70 -8.66 -3.69 -8.13
CA LEU A 70 -8.74 -5.16 -8.16
C LEU A 70 -7.81 -5.80 -7.13
N HIS A 71 -6.58 -5.30 -7.00
CA HIS A 71 -5.63 -5.77 -5.99
C HIS A 71 -6.05 -5.36 -4.59
N TRP A 72 -6.46 -4.10 -4.40
CA TRP A 72 -6.87 -3.61 -3.08
C TRP A 72 -8.04 -4.41 -2.51
N ARG A 73 -9.03 -4.79 -3.33
CA ARG A 73 -10.14 -5.64 -2.88
C ARG A 73 -9.66 -6.94 -2.23
N SER A 74 -8.69 -7.62 -2.84
CA SER A 74 -8.12 -8.87 -2.31
C SER A 74 -7.26 -8.63 -1.08
N VAL A 75 -6.40 -7.60 -1.12
CA VAL A 75 -5.52 -7.24 0.00
C VAL A 75 -6.33 -6.81 1.22
N ALA A 76 -7.33 -5.96 1.07
CA ALA A 76 -8.17 -5.47 2.17
C ALA A 76 -8.92 -6.60 2.88
N ALA A 77 -9.48 -7.56 2.14
CA ALA A 77 -10.11 -8.74 2.73
C ALA A 77 -9.11 -9.58 3.54
N CYS A 78 -7.88 -9.69 3.04
CA CYS A 78 -6.81 -10.42 3.70
C CYS A 78 -6.29 -9.72 4.96
N LEU A 79 -6.13 -8.39 4.90
CA LEU A 79 -5.74 -7.57 6.06
C LEU A 79 -6.81 -7.63 7.16
N LEU A 80 -8.09 -7.50 6.79
CA LEU A 80 -9.21 -7.58 7.73
C LEU A 80 -9.25 -8.93 8.46
N THR A 81 -9.16 -10.04 7.72
CA THR A 81 -9.09 -11.40 8.30
C THR A 81 -7.83 -11.62 9.14
N SER A 82 -6.78 -10.85 8.87
CA SER A 82 -5.53 -10.83 9.63
C SER A 82 -5.55 -9.87 10.83
N GLY A 83 -6.69 -9.23 11.14
CA GLY A 83 -6.83 -8.28 12.25
C GLY A 83 -6.12 -6.94 12.02
N ILE A 84 -5.89 -6.56 10.76
CA ILE A 84 -5.32 -5.28 10.37
C ILE A 84 -6.43 -4.43 9.75
N GLU A 85 -6.99 -3.54 10.57
CA GLU A 85 -7.94 -2.53 10.15
C GLU A 85 -7.34 -1.16 10.45
N ALA A 86 -6.86 -0.48 9.42
CA ALA A 86 -6.16 0.79 9.53
C ALA A 86 -6.57 1.72 8.37
N PRO A 87 -6.51 3.04 8.56
CA PRO A 87 -6.66 3.97 7.46
C PRO A 87 -5.62 3.68 6.36
N ALA A 88 -5.97 3.99 5.12
CA ALA A 88 -5.12 3.76 3.97
C ALA A 88 -5.15 4.94 2.99
N VAL A 89 -3.98 5.26 2.44
CA VAL A 89 -3.79 6.18 1.32
C VAL A 89 -3.44 5.34 0.09
N LEU A 90 -4.37 5.27 -0.85
CA LEU A 90 -4.30 4.37 -2.00
C LEU A 90 -4.16 5.20 -3.28
N SER A 91 -3.20 4.84 -4.14
CA SER A 91 -2.89 5.64 -5.33
C SER A 91 -4.08 5.86 -6.26
N PHE A 92 -4.96 4.86 -6.39
CA PHE A 92 -6.13 4.96 -7.25
C PHE A 92 -7.25 5.84 -6.66
N GLU A 93 -7.25 6.08 -5.36
CA GLU A 93 -8.22 6.96 -4.70
C GLU A 93 -7.72 8.41 -4.72
N VAL A 94 -6.41 8.61 -4.54
CA VAL A 94 -5.80 9.95 -4.50
C VAL A 94 -5.30 10.45 -5.85
N GLY A 95 -5.35 9.63 -6.90
CA GLY A 95 -5.00 10.01 -8.27
C GLY A 95 -3.49 10.07 -8.56
N HIS A 96 -2.65 9.69 -7.59
CA HIS A 96 -1.20 9.86 -7.66
C HIS A 96 -0.49 8.63 -7.07
N THR A 97 0.73 8.36 -7.52
CA THR A 97 1.55 7.25 -7.00
C THR A 97 2.77 7.78 -6.28
N LYS A 98 3.33 7.01 -5.34
CA LYS A 98 4.71 7.18 -4.92
C LYS A 98 5.64 7.04 -6.13
N PRO A 99 6.71 7.83 -6.25
CA PRO A 99 7.22 8.79 -5.27
C PRO A 99 6.75 10.25 -5.48
N SER A 100 5.61 10.48 -6.12
CA SER A 100 5.17 11.86 -6.43
C SER A 100 4.90 12.69 -5.17
N GLU A 101 5.21 13.98 -5.24
CA GLU A 101 4.93 14.97 -4.18
C GLU A 101 3.46 14.90 -3.74
N LYS A 102 2.53 14.89 -4.70
CA LYS A 102 1.09 14.85 -4.42
C LYS A 102 0.65 13.62 -3.62
N PHE A 103 1.31 12.48 -3.79
CA PHE A 103 1.01 11.31 -2.97
C PHE A 103 1.48 11.49 -1.52
N PHE A 104 2.66 12.10 -1.31
CA PHE A 104 3.14 12.40 0.03
C PHE A 104 2.35 13.53 0.71
N SER A 105 1.86 14.52 -0.05
CA SER A 105 0.87 15.48 0.45
C SER A 105 -0.39 14.77 0.95
N ALA A 106 -0.93 13.82 0.17
CA ALA A 106 -2.10 13.04 0.59
C ALA A 106 -1.85 12.20 1.86
N ILE A 107 -0.62 11.68 2.05
CA ILE A 107 -0.23 11.02 3.30
C ILE A 107 -0.33 11.98 4.50
N LEU A 108 0.22 13.20 4.37
CA LEU A 108 0.22 14.19 5.45
C LEU A 108 -1.19 14.74 5.74
N GLU A 109 -2.03 14.85 4.72
CA GLU A 109 -3.44 15.24 4.85
C GLU A 109 -4.28 14.16 5.56
N ALA A 110 -3.97 12.88 5.33
CA ALA A 110 -4.66 11.76 5.97
C ALA A 110 -4.41 11.67 7.48
N ASP A 111 -3.21 12.04 7.95
CA ASP A 111 -2.88 12.13 9.37
C ASP A 111 -1.77 13.15 9.61
N GLN A 112 -2.14 14.28 10.23
CA GLN A 112 -1.21 15.39 10.52
C GLN A 112 -0.06 15.00 11.44
N ARG A 113 -0.18 13.90 12.20
CA ARG A 113 0.91 13.39 13.06
C ARG A 113 2.07 12.83 12.24
N VAL A 114 1.87 12.52 10.95
CA VAL A 114 2.87 11.81 10.13
C VAL A 114 4.16 12.61 9.94
N GLY A 115 4.10 13.93 9.81
CA GLY A 115 5.28 14.76 9.60
C GLY A 115 6.31 14.65 10.73
N ASP A 116 5.84 14.63 11.98
CA ASP A 116 6.70 14.72 13.16
C ASP A 116 6.79 13.42 13.98
N GLN A 117 5.81 12.52 13.83
CA GLN A 117 5.63 11.36 14.72
C GLN A 117 5.47 10.02 14.00
N ALA A 118 5.71 9.98 12.68
CA ALA A 118 5.68 8.72 11.94
C ALA A 118 7.02 8.39 11.28
N ILE A 119 7.12 7.15 10.85
CA ILE A 119 8.21 6.65 10.04
C ILE A 119 7.62 5.88 8.86
N PHE A 120 8.03 6.28 7.66
CA PHE A 120 7.63 5.66 6.41
C PHE A 120 8.51 4.45 6.10
N ILE A 121 7.88 3.32 5.76
CA ILE A 121 8.56 2.05 5.46
C ILE A 121 8.13 1.59 4.07
N ASP A 122 9.09 1.37 3.19
CA ASP A 122 8.85 0.95 1.81
C ASP A 122 10.09 0.21 1.28
N ASP A 123 9.91 -0.74 0.38
CA ASP A 123 11.00 -1.52 -0.20
C ASP A 123 11.77 -0.75 -1.28
N LEU A 124 11.13 0.24 -1.91
CA LEU A 124 11.76 1.05 -2.94
C LEU A 124 12.46 2.27 -2.34
N GLY A 125 13.78 2.31 -2.47
CA GLY A 125 14.60 3.43 -1.98
C GLY A 125 14.16 4.81 -2.49
N ARG A 126 13.61 4.91 -3.71
CA ARG A 126 13.06 6.16 -4.25
C ARG A 126 11.83 6.68 -3.49
N ASN A 127 10.98 5.77 -3.00
CA ASN A 127 9.80 6.14 -2.21
C ASN A 127 10.25 6.63 -0.83
N VAL A 128 11.20 5.93 -0.22
CA VAL A 128 11.81 6.32 1.06
C VAL A 128 12.52 7.68 0.96
N ALA A 129 13.23 7.94 -0.15
CA ALA A 129 13.87 9.23 -0.38
C ALA A 129 12.84 10.37 -0.50
N ALA A 130 11.75 10.15 -1.23
CA ALA A 130 10.68 11.13 -1.36
C ALA A 130 9.96 11.40 -0.02
N ALA A 131 9.74 10.38 0.81
CA ALA A 131 9.20 10.58 2.17
C ALA A 131 10.07 11.54 2.99
N ARG A 132 11.40 11.33 2.96
CA ARG A 132 12.37 12.19 3.66
C ARG A 132 12.39 13.63 3.13
N GLN A 133 12.19 13.82 1.83
CA GLN A 133 12.06 15.17 1.25
C GLN A 133 10.84 15.92 1.76
N HIS A 134 9.80 15.20 2.19
CA HIS A 134 8.57 15.76 2.80
C HIS A 134 8.62 15.78 4.32
N GLY A 135 9.81 15.64 4.93
CA GLY A 135 9.99 15.70 6.37
C GLY A 135 9.68 14.39 7.12
N ILE A 136 9.25 13.33 6.43
CA ILE A 136 8.88 12.07 7.06
C ILE A 136 10.13 11.17 7.17
N PRO A 137 10.55 10.76 8.39
CA PRO A 137 11.59 9.75 8.55
C PRO A 137 11.29 8.51 7.70
N GLY A 138 12.30 7.96 7.02
CA GLY A 138 12.11 6.88 6.07
C GLY A 138 13.06 5.70 6.32
N ARG A 139 12.55 4.47 6.25
CA ARG A 139 13.33 3.22 6.35
C ARG A 139 13.05 2.31 5.14
N ILE A 140 14.11 1.76 4.57
CA ILE A 140 13.97 0.75 3.50
C ILE A 140 13.59 -0.59 4.12
N HIS A 141 12.53 -1.20 3.60
CA HIS A 141 12.19 -2.60 3.85
C HIS A 141 13.02 -3.50 2.94
N SER A 142 13.76 -4.44 3.50
CA SER A 142 14.54 -5.42 2.72
C SER A 142 14.31 -6.86 3.15
N ASP A 143 13.80 -7.05 4.37
CA ASP A 143 13.61 -8.36 4.98
C ASP A 143 12.43 -8.29 5.98
N PRO A 144 11.44 -9.19 5.86
CA PRO A 144 10.32 -9.31 6.78
C PRO A 144 10.70 -9.40 8.25
N GLN A 145 11.63 -10.28 8.59
CA GLN A 145 11.93 -10.61 9.98
C GLN A 145 12.62 -9.43 10.67
N LYS A 146 13.63 -8.84 10.02
CA LYS A 146 14.32 -7.65 10.53
C LYS A 146 13.38 -6.44 10.67
N THR A 147 12.43 -6.31 9.75
CA THR A 147 11.44 -5.22 9.83
C THR A 147 10.47 -5.47 10.98
N ALA A 148 10.00 -6.70 11.15
CA ALA A 148 9.10 -7.07 12.24
C ALA A 148 9.77 -6.92 13.62
N GLU A 149 11.03 -7.34 13.76
CA GLU A 149 11.82 -7.16 14.99
C GLU A 149 11.96 -5.68 15.34
N TRP A 150 12.36 -4.86 14.36
CA TRP A 150 12.49 -3.42 14.55
C TRP A 150 11.16 -2.73 14.91
N LEU A 151 10.04 -3.13 14.29
CA LEU A 151 8.71 -2.61 14.65
C LEU A 151 8.33 -2.93 16.10
N ARG A 152 8.67 -4.13 16.58
CA ARG A 152 8.43 -4.53 17.98
C ARG A 152 9.28 -3.69 18.95
N GLU A 153 10.56 -3.47 18.63
CA GLU A 153 11.45 -2.62 19.42
C GLU A 153 10.93 -1.18 19.50
N LEU A 154 10.54 -0.60 18.35
CA LEU A 154 9.98 0.75 18.27
C LEU A 154 8.70 0.87 19.11
N SER A 155 7.83 -0.14 19.07
CA SER A 155 6.57 -0.15 19.84
C SER A 155 6.81 -0.29 21.34
N ALA A 156 7.83 -1.06 21.75
CA ALA A 156 8.18 -1.27 23.15
C ALA A 156 8.90 -0.06 23.76
N ALA A 157 9.63 0.72 22.95
CA ALA A 157 10.49 1.79 23.43
C ALA A 157 9.77 2.93 24.16
N ARG A 158 8.43 3.08 24.02
CA ARG A 158 7.64 4.22 24.51
C ARG A 158 8.26 5.58 24.14
N TRP A 159 7.57 6.36 23.33
CA TRP A 159 7.74 7.81 23.36
C TRP A 159 7.31 8.31 24.75
N ASP A 160 8.26 8.34 25.68
CA ASP A 160 8.17 9.04 26.95
C ASP A 160 8.64 10.47 26.68
N SER A 161 7.76 11.30 26.12
CA SER A 161 7.90 12.76 26.04
C SER A 161 6.53 13.42 25.95
#